data_AF-L7VP31-F1
#
_entry.id   AF-L7VP31-F1
#
_cell.length_a   1.000
_cell.length_b   1.000
_cell.length_c   1.000
_cell.angle_alpha   90.00
_cell.angle_beta   90.00
_cell.angle_gamma   90.00
#
_symmetry.space_group_name_H-M   'P 1'
#
loop_
_entity.id
_entity.type
_entity.pdbx_description
1 polymer ?
#
loop_
_entity_poly.entity_id
_entity_poly.type
_entity_poly.pdbx_seq_one_letter_code
_entity_poly.pdbx_strand_id
1 'polypeptide(L)'
;MLCQLCKMREATVHFTRIVNQQKVEMYLCEQCARENSDLKININKLFSAMLGLDEPEIEDAPFTTLRCGFCGMTIEEFNRTGLLGCAKCYDVFRDSIQIMLKRIHGNVKHHGKIPKKISGRVRDEYNLRSLKEELQRCIEREEYEKAAQIRDKIKALENNLQKKEG
;
A
#
# COMPACT_ATOMS: atom_id res chain seq x y z
N MET A 1 -38.88 0.43 -9.59
CA MET A 1 -38.38 -0.62 -8.67
C MET A 1 -37.81 0.04 -7.43
N LEU A 2 -37.90 -0.56 -6.24
CA LEU A 2 -37.34 0.03 -5.03
C LEU A 2 -35.82 -0.17 -4.96
N CYS A 3 -35.14 0.77 -4.32
CA CYS A 3 -33.71 0.73 -4.04
C CYS A 3 -33.34 -0.56 -3.30
N GLN A 4 -32.36 -1.29 -3.82
CA GLN A 4 -31.95 -2.56 -3.24
C GLN A 4 -31.23 -2.40 -1.88
N LEU A 5 -30.70 -1.21 -1.57
CA LEU A 5 -30.07 -0.93 -0.27
C LEU A 5 -31.09 -0.51 0.79
N CYS A 6 -31.85 0.55 0.54
CA CYS A 6 -32.73 1.10 1.57
C CYS A 6 -34.17 0.58 1.51
N LYS A 7 -34.60 -0.04 0.41
CA LYS A 7 -35.96 -0.53 0.14
C LYS A 7 -37.10 0.48 0.36
N MET A 8 -36.78 1.77 0.53
CA MET A 8 -37.76 2.83 0.83
C MET A 8 -38.04 3.75 -0.35
N ARG A 9 -37.06 3.93 -1.25
CA ARG A 9 -37.11 4.89 -2.36
C ARG A 9 -37.03 4.18 -3.70
N GLU A 10 -37.47 4.82 -4.76
CA GLU A 10 -37.31 4.29 -6.12
C GLU A 10 -35.83 4.29 -6.53
N ALA A 11 -35.42 3.21 -7.21
CA ALA A 11 -34.09 3.09 -7.78
C ALA A 11 -34.03 3.86 -9.10
N THR A 12 -33.15 4.84 -9.15
CA THR A 12 -32.93 5.74 -10.30
C THR A 12 -31.52 5.64 -10.85
N VAL A 13 -30.62 4.91 -10.17
CA VAL A 13 -29.21 4.77 -10.51
C VAL A 13 -28.86 3.30 -10.70
N HIS A 14 -28.25 2.98 -11.85
CA HIS A 14 -27.66 1.66 -12.11
C HIS A 14 -26.18 1.69 -11.71
N PHE A 15 -25.79 0.81 -10.80
CA PHE A 15 -24.44 0.71 -10.28
C PHE A 15 -23.82 -0.63 -10.66
N THR A 16 -22.61 -0.58 -11.19
CA THR A 16 -21.86 -1.77 -11.63
C THR A 16 -20.47 -1.74 -11.04
N ARG A 17 -20.05 -2.85 -10.43
CA ARG A 17 -18.69 -3.00 -9.87
C ARG A 17 -18.12 -4.37 -10.20
N ILE A 18 -16.83 -4.40 -10.48
CA ILE A 18 -16.08 -5.63 -10.68
C ILE A 18 -15.30 -5.93 -9.40
N VAL A 19 -15.58 -7.05 -8.75
CA VAL A 19 -14.85 -7.54 -7.56
C VAL A 19 -14.38 -8.96 -7.87
N ASN A 20 -13.09 -9.24 -7.68
CA ASN A 20 -12.50 -10.57 -7.96
C ASN A 20 -12.88 -11.17 -9.33
N GLN A 21 -12.84 -10.35 -10.40
CA GLN A 21 -13.23 -10.71 -11.77
C GLN A 21 -14.72 -11.03 -12.00
N GLN A 22 -15.57 -10.86 -10.99
CA GLN A 22 -17.02 -11.00 -11.13
C GLN A 22 -17.68 -9.63 -11.21
N LYS A 23 -18.55 -9.47 -12.22
CA LYS A 23 -19.33 -8.25 -12.43
C LYS A 23 -20.60 -8.33 -11.60
N VAL A 24 -20.79 -7.36 -10.69
CA VAL A 24 -21.99 -7.25 -9.87
C VAL A 24 -22.73 -5.96 -10.21
N GLU A 25 -24.03 -6.09 -10.42
CA GLU A 25 -24.93 -5.01 -10.84
C GLU A 25 -26.04 -4.80 -9.81
N MET A 26 -26.35 -3.53 -9.51
CA MET A 26 -27.39 -3.18 -8.54
C MET A 26 -28.12 -1.89 -8.92
N TYR A 27 -29.34 -1.76 -8.41
CA TYR A 27 -30.23 -0.63 -8.66
C TYR A 27 -30.48 0.14 -7.36
N LEU A 28 -30.00 1.38 -7.32
CA LEU A 28 -30.00 2.24 -6.14
C LEU A 28 -30.80 3.51 -6.36
N CYS A 29 -31.32 4.10 -5.27
CA CYS A 29 -31.81 5.48 -5.31
C CYS A 29 -30.62 6.46 -5.35
N GLU A 30 -30.86 7.67 -5.85
CA GLU A 30 -29.86 8.74 -5.97
C GLU A 30 -29.08 8.98 -4.67
N GLN A 31 -29.78 9.03 -3.53
CA GLN A 31 -29.16 9.27 -2.23
C GLN A 31 -28.20 8.14 -1.82
N CYS A 32 -28.63 6.88 -1.94
CA CYS A 32 -27.77 5.74 -1.61
C CYS A 32 -26.59 5.64 -2.57
N ALA A 33 -26.76 5.97 -3.85
CA ALA A 33 -25.67 6.00 -4.81
C ALA A 33 -24.61 7.07 -4.46
N ARG A 34 -25.04 8.24 -4.02
CA ARG A 34 -24.16 9.36 -3.63
C ARG A 34 -23.41 9.11 -2.33
N GLU A 35 -24.06 8.50 -1.34
CA GLU A 35 -23.41 8.15 -0.06
C GLU A 35 -22.41 7.00 -0.21
N ASN A 36 -22.62 6.11 -1.18
CA ASN A 36 -21.77 4.94 -1.43
C ASN A 36 -20.72 5.15 -2.55
N SER A 37 -20.65 6.33 -3.17
CA SER A 37 -19.61 6.62 -4.18
C SER A 37 -18.22 6.77 -3.55
N ASP A 38 -18.15 7.27 -2.30
CA ASP A 38 -16.88 7.67 -1.67
C ASP A 38 -16.65 7.19 -0.23
N LEU A 39 -17.58 6.47 0.41
CA LEU A 39 -17.43 6.05 1.82
C LEU A 39 -17.72 4.56 2.04
N LYS A 40 -16.65 3.82 2.38
CA LYS A 40 -16.46 2.78 3.43
C LYS A 40 -17.65 1.97 3.99
N ILE A 41 -18.79 1.87 3.34
CA ILE A 41 -19.74 0.79 3.66
C ILE A 41 -19.18 -0.45 2.98
N ASN A 42 -19.06 -1.55 3.73
CA ASN A 42 -18.51 -2.80 3.23
C ASN A 42 -19.55 -3.47 2.32
N ILE A 43 -19.79 -2.87 1.14
CA ILE A 43 -20.75 -3.37 0.14
C ILE A 43 -20.36 -4.79 -0.28
N ASN A 44 -19.08 -5.17 -0.14
CA ASN A 44 -18.62 -6.53 -0.29
C ASN A 44 -19.36 -7.49 0.67
N LYS A 45 -19.61 -7.13 1.94
CA LYS A 45 -20.36 -7.94 2.91
C LYS A 45 -21.82 -8.13 2.48
N LEU A 46 -22.42 -7.11 1.84
CA LEU A 46 -23.79 -7.17 1.33
C LEU A 46 -23.88 -7.95 0.00
N PHE A 47 -22.85 -7.88 -0.84
CA PHE A 47 -22.74 -8.64 -2.08
C PHE A 47 -22.45 -10.13 -1.82
N SER A 48 -21.55 -10.48 -0.89
CA SER A 48 -21.29 -11.87 -0.50
C SER A 48 -22.57 -12.53 0.06
N ALA A 49 -23.32 -11.81 0.89
CA ALA A 49 -24.61 -12.28 1.43
C ALA A 49 -25.71 -12.43 0.36
N MET A 50 -25.70 -11.60 -0.69
CA MET A 50 -26.66 -11.73 -1.80
C MET A 50 -26.30 -12.88 -2.75
N LEU A 51 -25.01 -13.16 -2.94
CA LEU A 51 -24.53 -14.20 -3.85
C LEU A 51 -24.48 -15.60 -3.20
N GLY A 52 -24.85 -15.73 -1.92
CA GLY A 52 -24.79 -17.00 -1.19
C GLY A 52 -23.37 -17.57 -1.09
N LEU A 53 -22.37 -16.69 -1.16
CA LEU A 53 -20.97 -17.06 -1.01
C LEU A 53 -20.67 -17.06 0.49
N ASP A 54 -20.66 -18.24 1.09
CA ASP A 54 -20.10 -18.47 2.42
C ASP A 54 -18.59 -18.22 2.34
N GLU A 55 -18.16 -16.99 2.59
CA GLU A 55 -16.78 -16.75 3.01
C GLU A 55 -16.61 -17.27 4.43
N PRO A 56 -15.41 -17.77 4.79
CA PRO A 56 -15.14 -18.20 6.15
C PRO A 56 -15.50 -17.06 7.09
N GLU A 57 -16.01 -17.38 8.28
CA GLU A 57 -16.16 -16.44 9.38
C GLU A 57 -14.81 -15.75 9.60
N ILE A 58 -14.60 -14.63 8.91
CA ILE A 58 -13.68 -13.61 9.36
C ILE A 58 -14.41 -13.08 10.58
N GLU A 59 -14.13 -13.70 11.74
CA GLU A 59 -14.35 -13.08 13.02
C GLU A 59 -14.08 -11.60 12.82
N ASP A 60 -15.03 -10.75 13.22
CA ASP A 60 -14.83 -9.31 13.32
C ASP A 60 -13.71 -9.10 14.35
N ALA A 61 -12.46 -9.43 13.98
CA ALA A 61 -11.27 -8.96 14.62
C ALA A 61 -11.48 -7.45 14.63
N PRO A 62 -11.49 -6.83 15.82
CA PRO A 62 -11.74 -5.40 15.90
C PRO A 62 -10.81 -4.77 14.88
N PHE A 63 -11.38 -4.02 13.92
CA PHE A 63 -10.58 -3.22 12.99
C PHE A 63 -9.73 -2.33 13.88
N THR A 64 -8.54 -2.81 14.25
CA THR A 64 -7.61 -2.09 15.11
C THR A 64 -7.22 -0.93 14.26
N THR A 65 -7.85 0.18 14.56
CA THR A 65 -7.76 1.41 13.83
C THR A 65 -6.30 1.81 13.93
N LEU A 66 -5.55 1.58 12.85
CA LEU A 66 -4.10 1.71 12.88
C LEU A 66 -3.77 3.13 13.36
N ARG A 67 -3.16 3.23 14.54
CA ARG A 67 -2.92 4.48 15.25
C ARG A 67 -1.44 4.65 15.50
N CYS A 68 -0.93 5.85 15.30
CA CYS A 68 0.43 6.18 15.68
C CYS A 68 0.55 6.20 17.21
N GLY A 69 1.39 5.33 17.78
CA GLY A 69 1.63 5.28 19.22
C GLY A 69 2.32 6.52 19.80
N PHE A 70 2.86 7.42 18.96
CA PHE A 70 3.56 8.63 19.40
C PHE A 70 2.65 9.87 19.44
N CYS A 71 1.97 10.18 18.33
CA CYS A 71 1.10 11.38 18.24
C CYS A 71 -0.40 11.05 18.34
N GLY A 72 -0.77 9.78 18.36
CA GLY A 72 -2.16 9.35 18.44
C GLY A 72 -2.95 9.48 17.14
N MET A 73 -2.40 9.97 16.04
CA MET A 73 -3.13 10.07 14.76
C MET A 73 -3.62 8.70 14.28
N THR A 74 -4.82 8.62 13.71
CA THR A 74 -5.34 7.39 13.10
C THR A 74 -5.17 7.36 11.58
N ILE A 75 -5.21 6.16 11.01
CA ILE A 75 -5.12 5.97 9.56
C ILE A 75 -6.28 6.60 8.79
N GLU A 76 -7.47 6.72 9.38
CA GLU A 76 -8.62 7.41 8.77
C GLU A 76 -8.37 8.91 8.68
N GLU A 77 -7.82 9.51 9.73
CA GLU A 77 -7.47 10.93 9.76
C GLU A 77 -6.43 11.25 8.69
N PHE A 78 -5.41 10.39 8.54
CA PHE A 78 -4.43 10.49 7.48
C PHE A 78 -5.07 10.37 6.09
N ASN A 79 -5.91 9.36 5.85
CA ASN A 79 -6.56 9.17 4.55
C ASN A 79 -7.50 10.32 4.18
N ARG A 80 -8.12 10.99 5.16
CA ARG A 80 -9.01 12.13 4.95
C ARG A 80 -8.24 13.43 4.68
N THR A 81 -7.16 13.67 5.42
CA THR A 81 -6.44 14.96 5.40
C THR A 81 -5.21 14.95 4.48
N GLY A 82 -4.62 13.78 4.24
CA GLY A 82 -3.33 13.61 3.57
C GLY A 82 -2.13 14.09 4.39
N LEU A 83 -2.33 14.56 5.61
CA LEU A 83 -1.29 15.16 6.46
C LEU A 83 -0.81 14.16 7.51
N LEU A 84 0.48 14.19 7.82
CA LEU A 84 1.08 13.36 8.88
C LEU A 84 1.28 14.18 10.15
N GLY A 85 0.97 13.59 11.30
CA GLY A 85 1.09 14.27 12.61
C GLY A 85 2.51 14.33 13.18
N CYS A 86 3.35 13.33 12.96
CA CYS A 86 4.73 13.30 13.45
C CYS A 86 5.65 12.46 12.56
N ALA A 87 6.96 12.48 12.83
CA ALA A 87 7.94 11.70 12.07
C ALA A 87 7.69 10.18 12.09
N LYS A 88 7.18 9.64 13.21
CA LYS A 88 6.87 8.21 13.33
C LYS A 88 5.68 7.77 12.47
N CYS A 89 4.83 8.70 12.02
CA CYS A 89 3.72 8.37 11.13
C CYS A 89 4.18 7.87 9.75
N TYR A 90 5.39 8.23 9.30
CA TYR A 90 5.96 7.69 8.05
C TYR A 90 6.18 6.18 8.11
N ASP A 91 6.51 5.66 9.29
CA ASP A 91 6.71 4.23 9.49
C ASP A 91 5.38 3.52 9.73
N VAL A 92 4.53 4.07 10.59
CA VAL A 92 3.24 3.45 10.95
C VAL A 92 2.31 3.39 9.74
N PHE A 93 2.25 4.44 8.91
CA PHE A 93 1.33 4.52 7.77
C PHE A 93 2.02 4.25 6.43
N ARG A 94 3.19 3.60 6.45
CA ARG A 94 4.03 3.35 5.28
C ARG A 94 3.28 2.83 4.07
N ASP A 95 2.43 1.83 4.25
CA ASP A 95 1.71 1.18 3.14
C ASP A 95 0.68 2.12 2.51
N SER A 96 -0.06 2.86 3.34
CA SER A 96 -1.03 3.85 2.87
C SER A 96 -0.34 5.01 2.15
N ILE A 97 0.80 5.49 2.67
CA ILE A 97 1.64 6.50 2.01
C ILE A 97 2.10 5.99 0.64
N GLN A 98 2.57 4.74 0.54
CA GLN A 98 2.98 4.16 -0.74
C GLN A 98 1.85 4.10 -1.76
N ILE A 99 0.64 3.69 -1.33
CA ILE A 99 -0.55 3.67 -2.21
C ILE A 99 -0.89 5.09 -2.69
N MET A 100 -0.89 6.07 -1.79
CA MET A 100 -1.15 7.47 -2.13
C MET A 100 -0.10 8.02 -3.11
N LEU A 101 1.19 7.83 -2.83
CA LEU A 101 2.27 8.26 -3.71
C LEU A 101 2.19 7.61 -5.08
N LYS A 102 1.86 6.32 -5.14
CA LYS A 102 1.64 5.62 -6.42
C LYS A 102 0.46 6.19 -7.20
N ARG A 103 -0.61 6.62 -6.51
CA ARG A 103 -1.77 7.25 -7.15
C ARG A 103 -1.44 8.64 -7.70
N ILE A 104 -0.65 9.45 -6.97
CA ILE A 104 -0.31 10.83 -7.36
C ILE A 104 0.80 10.86 -8.40
N HIS A 105 1.89 10.11 -8.17
CA HIS A 105 3.11 10.17 -8.97
C HIS A 105 3.28 8.97 -9.93
N GLY A 106 2.36 8.01 -9.92
CA GLY A 106 2.43 6.78 -10.73
C GLY A 106 3.42 5.73 -10.20
N ASN A 107 4.48 6.15 -9.51
CA ASN A 107 5.49 5.28 -8.93
C ASN A 107 5.94 5.80 -7.55
N VAL A 108 6.33 4.87 -6.67
CA VAL A 108 6.89 5.16 -5.35
C VAL A 108 8.42 5.35 -5.40
N LYS A 109 9.05 5.06 -6.54
CA LYS A 109 10.48 5.23 -6.78
C LYS A 109 10.70 6.19 -7.95
N HIS A 110 11.65 7.11 -7.79
CA HIS A 110 12.11 7.98 -8.87
C HIS A 110 13.05 7.20 -9.80
N HIS A 111 12.67 7.08 -11.06
CA HIS A 111 13.51 6.47 -12.12
C HIS A 111 14.03 7.51 -13.13
N GLY A 112 13.80 8.80 -12.87
CA GLY A 112 14.17 9.89 -13.79
C GLY A 112 15.64 10.32 -13.71
N LYS A 113 15.94 11.48 -14.30
CA LYS A 113 17.29 12.07 -14.27
C LYS A 113 17.75 12.28 -12.82
N ILE A 114 18.95 11.81 -12.52
CA ILE A 114 19.63 12.03 -11.24
C ILE A 114 20.71 13.10 -11.46
N PRO A 115 20.78 14.16 -10.64
CA PRO A 115 21.81 15.18 -10.77
C PRO A 115 23.23 14.59 -10.70
N LYS A 116 24.12 14.98 -11.62
CA LYS A 116 25.49 14.42 -11.74
C LYS A 116 26.32 14.48 -10.46
N LYS A 117 26.10 15.50 -9.61
CA LYS A 117 26.81 15.65 -8.33
C LYS A 117 26.38 14.61 -7.28
N ILE A 118 25.15 14.11 -7.39
CA ILE A 118 24.52 13.19 -6.43
C ILE A 118 24.52 11.75 -6.97
N SER A 119 24.64 11.60 -8.30
CA SER A 119 24.49 10.31 -8.98
C SER A 119 25.51 9.25 -8.58
N GLY A 120 26.73 9.63 -8.19
CA GLY A 120 27.74 8.66 -7.74
C GLY A 120 27.34 8.04 -6.40
N ARG A 121 27.15 8.88 -5.38
CA ARG A 121 26.79 8.45 -4.02
C ARG A 121 25.46 7.72 -3.97
N VAL A 122 24.42 8.25 -4.61
CA VAL A 122 23.08 7.62 -4.61
C VAL A 122 23.09 6.27 -5.34
N ARG A 123 23.88 6.13 -6.41
CA ARG A 123 24.04 4.84 -7.11
C ARG A 123 24.79 3.84 -6.24
N ASP A 124 25.87 4.26 -5.59
CA ASP A 124 26.68 3.41 -4.72
C ASP A 124 25.87 2.95 -3.49
N GLU A 125 25.10 3.84 -2.85
CA GLU A 125 24.18 3.49 -1.75
C GLU A 125 23.05 2.53 -2.19
N TYR A 126 22.48 2.75 -3.39
CA TYR A 126 21.47 1.86 -3.96
C TYR A 126 22.04 0.46 -4.24
N ASN A 127 23.22 0.39 -4.88
CA ASN A 127 23.91 -0.86 -5.16
C ASN A 127 24.23 -1.62 -3.87
N LEU A 128 24.68 -0.90 -2.83
CA LEU A 128 24.98 -1.49 -1.52
C LEU A 128 23.73 -2.12 -0.90
N ARG A 129 22.59 -1.42 -0.94
CA ARG A 129 21.31 -1.97 -0.45
C ARG A 129 20.91 -3.22 -1.23
N SER A 130 20.97 -3.16 -2.56
CA SER A 130 20.64 -4.31 -3.43
C SER A 130 21.52 -5.52 -3.15
N LEU A 131 22.83 -5.33 -2.97
CA LEU A 131 23.76 -6.42 -2.65
C LEU A 131 23.47 -7.04 -1.28
N LYS A 132 23.08 -6.24 -0.28
CA LYS A 132 22.69 -6.75 1.05
C LYS A 132 21.43 -7.60 1.00
N GLU A 133 20.43 -7.19 0.22
CA GLU A 133 19.22 -7.99 -0.03
C GLU A 133 19.56 -9.29 -0.79
N GLU A 134 20.47 -9.23 -1.77
CA GLU A 134 20.92 -10.40 -2.52
C GLU A 134 21.71 -11.38 -1.65
N LEU A 135 22.60 -10.88 -0.78
CA LEU A 135 23.34 -11.69 0.18
C LEU A 135 22.38 -12.49 1.07
N GLN A 136 21.36 -11.82 1.62
CA GLN A 136 20.36 -12.46 2.46
C GLN A 136 19.63 -13.58 1.72
N ARG A 137 19.23 -13.34 0.46
CA ARG A 137 18.61 -14.37 -0.38
C ARG A 137 19.53 -15.54 -0.67
N CYS A 138 20.82 -15.32 -0.91
CA CYS A 138 21.78 -16.40 -1.13
C CYS A 138 21.99 -17.24 0.13
N ILE A 139 21.99 -16.61 1.31
CA ILE A 139 22.08 -17.33 2.60
C ILE A 139 20.82 -18.20 2.81
N GLU A 140 19.63 -17.64 2.58
CA GLU A 140 18.35 -18.37 2.69
C GLU A 140 18.25 -19.56 1.72
N ARG A 141 18.94 -19.49 0.58
CA ARG A 141 19.00 -20.55 -0.44
C ARG A 141 20.21 -21.47 -0.28
N GLU A 142 21.00 -21.32 0.79
CA GLU A 142 22.22 -22.08 1.06
C GLU A 142 23.29 -22.00 -0.06
N GLU A 143 23.25 -20.92 -0.85
CA GLU A 143 24.23 -20.65 -1.91
C GLU A 143 25.49 -19.96 -1.32
N TYR A 144 26.21 -20.66 -0.45
CA TYR A 144 27.29 -20.07 0.36
C TYR A 144 28.47 -19.50 -0.45
N GLU A 145 28.80 -20.12 -1.60
CA GLU A 145 29.86 -19.62 -2.47
C GLU A 145 29.50 -18.25 -3.07
N LYS A 146 28.25 -18.12 -3.56
CA LYS A 146 27.74 -16.85 -4.08
C LYS A 146 27.60 -15.82 -2.97
N ALA A 147 27.14 -16.23 -1.78
CA ALA A 147 27.07 -15.37 -0.61
C ALA A 147 28.46 -14.81 -0.24
N ALA A 148 29.51 -15.62 -0.28
CA ALA A 148 30.88 -15.16 -0.04
C ALA A 148 31.33 -14.12 -1.08
N GLN A 149 31.08 -14.38 -2.37
CA GLN A 149 31.40 -13.42 -3.44
C GLN A 149 30.64 -12.09 -3.28
N ILE A 150 29.35 -12.15 -2.92
CA ILE A 150 28.53 -10.94 -2.69
C ILE A 150 29.02 -10.18 -1.45
N ARG A 151 29.36 -10.88 -0.36
CA ARG A 151 29.92 -10.27 0.85
C ARG A 151 31.22 -9.50 0.55
N ASP A 152 32.10 -10.08 -0.27
CA ASP A 152 33.37 -9.43 -0.61
C ASP A 152 33.14 -8.20 -1.53
N LYS A 153 32.14 -8.26 -2.43
CA LYS A 153 31.68 -7.09 -3.21
C LYS A 153 31.12 -5.98 -2.32
N ILE A 154 30.35 -6.33 -1.29
CA ILE A 154 29.81 -5.37 -0.31
C ILE A 154 30.97 -4.65 0.40
N LYS A 155 31.95 -5.40 0.92
CA LYS A 155 33.13 -4.82 1.59
C LYS A 155 33.91 -3.88 0.67
N ALA A 156 34.14 -4.27 -0.58
CA ALA A 156 34.84 -3.42 -1.54
C ALA A 156 34.10 -2.10 -1.81
N LEU A 157 32.77 -2.15 -1.93
CA LEU A 157 31.94 -0.98 -2.16
C LEU A 157 31.89 -0.05 -0.94
N GLU A 158 31.77 -0.61 0.28
CA GLU A 158 31.80 0.15 1.54
C GLU A 158 33.14 0.86 1.76
N ASN A 159 34.26 0.19 1.48
CA ASN A 159 35.59 0.81 1.54
C ASN A 159 35.75 1.96 0.53
N ASN A 160 35.20 1.82 -0.67
CA ASN A 160 35.23 2.88 -1.68
C ASN A 160 34.36 4.08 -1.30
N LEU A 161 33.26 3.87 -0.58
CA LEU A 161 32.41 4.94 -0.07
C LEU A 161 33.14 5.72 1.04
N GLN A 162 33.77 5.04 1.99
CA GLN A 162 34.55 5.69 3.07
C GLN A 162 35.71 6.52 2.52
N LYS A 163 36.41 6.04 1.49
CA LYS A 163 37.51 6.80 0.84
C LYS A 163 37.07 8.05 0.09
N LYS A 164 35.79 8.16 -0.29
CA LYS A 164 35.24 9.35 -0.98
C LYS A 164 34.72 10.41 0.00
N GLU A 165 34.61 10.08 1.29
CA GLU A 165 34.11 10.98 2.34
C GLU A 165 35.22 11.66 3.15
N GLY A 166 36.48 11.23 3.00
CA GLY A 166 37.68 11.88 3.55
C GLY A 166 38.42 12.69 2.49
#